data_AF-A0A2N0NMI9-F1
#
_entry.id   AF-A0A2N0NMI9-F1
#
_cell.length_a   1.000
_cell.length_b   1.000
_cell.length_c   1.000
_cell.angle_alpha   90.00
_cell.angle_beta   90.00
_cell.angle_gamma   90.00
#
_symmetry.space_group_name_H-M   'P 1'
#
loop_
_entity.id
_entity.type
_entity.pdbx_description
1 polymer ?
#
loop_
_entity_poly.entity_id
_entity_poly.type
_entity_poly.pdbx_seq_one_letter_code
_entity_poly.pdbx_strand_id
1 'polypeptide(L)'
;MLPTLTSLQKRKPSLYPSDWLCCLCHSAPEDMNHLWTCPYIISHASLKSIYHKLILSFHDACITNFSELVSLSDTFLLEFSALDCWDFITPSPSCLWLTRGLFPTDLVQYLCKLLPKKKTLEVLTSLLSNLHEQLYWNI
;
A
#
# COMPACT_ATOMS: atom_id res chain seq x y z
N MET A 1 1.15 8.48 15.42
CA MET A 1 0.91 9.00 14.05
C MET A 1 2.13 9.79 13.62
N LEU A 2 2.70 9.53 12.44
CA LEU A 2 3.83 10.30 11.91
C LEU A 2 3.46 11.80 11.81
N PRO A 3 4.32 12.72 12.25
CA PRO A 3 4.03 14.15 12.22
C PRO A 3 4.28 14.74 10.82
N THR A 4 3.45 14.42 9.84
CA THR A 4 3.54 15.03 8.49
C THR A 4 3.39 16.55 8.57
N LEU A 5 3.99 17.29 7.63
CA LEU A 5 3.82 18.75 7.56
C LEU A 5 2.35 19.16 7.57
N THR A 6 1.51 18.49 6.79
CA THR A 6 0.05 18.73 6.76
C THR A 6 -0.63 18.51 8.12
N SER A 7 -0.13 17.57 8.93
CA SER A 7 -0.60 17.36 10.30
C SER A 7 -0.09 18.43 11.27
N LEU A 8 1.08 19.03 11.01
CA LEU A 8 1.63 20.14 11.78
C LEU A 8 0.90 21.45 11.46
N GLN A 9 0.64 21.74 10.18
CA GLN A 9 -0.17 22.86 9.69
C GLN A 9 -1.55 22.88 10.37
N LYS A 10 -2.22 21.73 10.47
CA LYS A 10 -3.51 21.62 11.17
C LYS A 10 -3.42 21.85 12.68
N ARG A 11 -2.34 21.41 13.33
CA ARG A 11 -2.18 21.49 14.79
C ARG A 11 -1.68 22.84 15.29
N LYS A 12 -0.82 23.52 14.51
CA LYS A 12 -0.17 24.79 14.88
C LYS A 12 -0.06 25.73 13.64
N PRO A 13 -1.19 26.23 13.10
CA PRO A 13 -1.18 27.04 11.87
C PRO A 13 -0.32 28.31 11.96
N SER A 14 -0.14 28.89 13.14
CA SER A 14 0.71 30.07 13.34
C SER A 14 2.20 29.81 13.18
N LEU A 15 2.64 28.55 13.33
CA LEU A 15 4.04 28.14 13.19
C LEU A 15 4.31 27.43 11.85
N TYR A 16 3.26 26.86 11.25
CA TYR A 16 3.33 26.11 10.00
C TYR A 16 2.33 26.68 9.00
N PRO A 17 2.76 27.65 8.16
CA PRO A 17 1.97 28.22 7.09
C PRO A 17 1.38 27.16 6.14
N SER A 18 0.16 27.38 5.67
CA SER A 18 -0.59 26.43 4.82
C SER A 18 -0.04 26.30 3.41
N ASP A 19 0.74 27.27 2.96
CA ASP A 19 1.41 27.30 1.65
C ASP A 19 2.74 26.53 1.65
N TRP A 20 3.23 26.09 2.82
CA TRP A 20 4.41 25.23 2.87
C TRP A 20 4.11 23.87 2.24
N LEU A 21 4.99 23.49 1.31
CA LEU A 21 4.97 22.21 0.61
C LEU A 21 6.03 21.27 1.20
N CYS A 22 6.10 20.03 0.71
CA CYS A 22 7.14 19.09 1.07
C CYS A 22 8.53 19.72 0.88
N CYS A 23 9.36 19.70 1.93
CA CYS A 23 10.69 20.28 1.93
C CYS A 23 11.67 19.59 0.96
N LEU A 24 11.30 18.44 0.41
CA LEU A 24 12.14 17.69 -0.52
C LEU A 24 11.79 18.03 -1.97
N CYS A 25 10.53 17.86 -2.36
CA CYS A 25 10.12 18.07 -3.75
C CYS A 25 9.61 19.48 -4.06
N HIS A 26 9.19 20.24 -3.04
CA HIS A 26 8.60 21.57 -3.16
C HIS A 26 7.42 21.67 -4.14
N SER A 27 6.74 20.55 -4.44
CA SER A 27 5.70 20.49 -5.49
C SER A 27 4.32 20.06 -4.99
N ALA A 28 4.23 19.45 -3.81
CA ALA A 28 2.97 19.00 -3.22
C ALA A 28 2.97 19.11 -1.70
N PRO A 29 1.80 19.17 -1.04
CA PRO A 29 1.70 19.06 0.41
C PRO A 29 2.28 17.74 0.90
N GLU A 30 3.08 17.77 1.97
CA GLU A 30 3.57 16.55 2.59
C GLU A 30 2.50 15.96 3.52
N ASP A 31 1.73 15.02 2.97
CA ASP A 31 0.81 14.16 3.68
C ASP A 31 1.29 12.69 3.71
N MET A 32 0.50 11.82 4.34
CA MET A 32 0.85 10.40 4.48
C MET A 32 1.01 9.69 3.13
N ASN A 33 0.28 10.11 2.09
CA ASN A 33 0.39 9.51 0.76
C ASN A 33 1.62 10.05 0.03
N HIS A 34 1.93 11.34 0.21
CA HIS A 34 3.11 11.96 -0.36
C HIS A 34 4.41 11.30 0.11
N LEU A 35 4.47 10.81 1.36
CA LEU A 35 5.64 10.05 1.85
C LEU A 35 5.97 8.84 0.96
N TRP A 36 4.96 8.22 0.35
CA TRP A 36 5.10 7.03 -0.49
C TRP A 36 5.06 7.32 -1.99
N THR A 37 4.97 8.59 -2.39
CA THR A 37 4.92 9.00 -3.80
C THR A 37 5.92 10.10 -4.15
N CYS A 38 6.52 10.73 -3.14
CA CYS A 38 7.51 11.78 -3.34
C CYS A 38 8.75 11.21 -4.05
N PRO A 39 9.09 11.74 -5.24
CA PRO A 39 10.21 11.24 -6.02
C PRO A 39 11.56 11.55 -5.37
N TYR A 40 11.60 12.37 -4.31
CA TYR A 40 12.82 12.65 -3.55
C TYR A 40 12.97 11.74 -2.32
N ILE A 41 11.86 11.24 -1.74
CA ILE A 41 11.88 10.25 -0.66
C ILE A 41 12.17 8.86 -1.24
N ILE A 42 11.45 8.49 -2.30
CA ILE A 42 11.65 7.24 -3.04
C ILE A 42 12.54 7.50 -4.28
N SER A 43 13.47 8.45 -4.17
CA SER A 43 14.37 8.88 -5.26
C SER A 43 15.37 7.83 -5.68
N HIS A 44 15.78 6.97 -4.75
CA HIS A 44 16.67 5.89 -5.12
C HIS A 44 15.89 4.89 -5.96
N ALA A 45 16.32 4.69 -7.21
CA ALA A 45 15.82 3.64 -8.08
C ALA A 45 15.78 2.27 -7.35
N SER A 46 16.72 2.05 -6.42
CA SER A 46 16.72 0.88 -5.53
C SER A 46 15.49 0.83 -4.62
N LEU A 47 15.14 1.91 -3.90
CA LEU A 47 13.97 1.97 -3.01
C LEU A 47 12.65 1.75 -3.75
N LYS A 48 12.46 2.42 -4.90
CA LYS A 48 11.29 2.19 -5.75
C LYS A 48 11.21 0.73 -6.22
N SER A 49 12.35 0.16 -6.60
CA SER A 49 12.41 -1.23 -7.06
C SER A 49 12.14 -2.23 -5.93
N ILE A 50 12.62 -1.96 -4.71
CA ILE A 50 12.36 -2.79 -3.52
C ILE A 50 10.88 -2.74 -3.20
N TYR A 51 10.30 -1.54 -3.10
CA TYR A 51 8.88 -1.38 -2.86
C TYR A 51 8.02 -2.15 -3.87
N HIS A 52 8.28 -1.99 -5.17
CA HIS A 52 7.56 -2.70 -6.22
C HIS A 52 7.70 -4.22 -6.09
N LYS A 53 8.91 -4.73 -5.83
CA LYS A 53 9.15 -6.16 -5.59
C LYS A 53 8.36 -6.70 -4.39
N LEU A 54 8.31 -5.93 -3.31
CA LEU A 54 7.61 -6.33 -2.09
C LEU A 54 6.10 -6.44 -2.34
N ILE A 55 5.50 -5.52 -3.08
CA ILE A 55 4.07 -5.64 -3.36
C ILE A 55 3.77 -6.74 -4.37
N LEU A 56 4.60 -6.92 -5.41
CA LEU A 56 4.48 -8.09 -6.30
C LEU A 56 4.56 -9.40 -5.50
N SER A 57 5.49 -9.50 -4.55
CA SER A 57 5.59 -10.66 -3.66
C SER A 57 4.33 -10.85 -2.80
N PHE A 58 3.70 -9.77 -2.34
CA PHE A 58 2.45 -9.85 -1.59
C PHE A 58 1.27 -10.29 -2.48
N HIS A 59 1.18 -9.78 -3.70
CA HIS A 59 0.21 -10.22 -4.71
C HIS A 59 0.33 -11.72 -4.98
N ASP A 60 1.54 -12.21 -5.26
CA ASP A 60 1.80 -13.62 -5.57
C ASP A 60 1.57 -14.53 -4.36
N ALA A 61 1.89 -14.04 -3.16
CA ALA A 61 1.60 -14.76 -1.92
C ALA A 61 0.09 -14.88 -1.67
N CYS A 62 -0.71 -13.87 -2.04
CA CYS A 62 -2.18 -13.98 -2.01
C CYS A 62 -2.65 -15.09 -2.95
N ILE A 63 -2.20 -15.11 -4.20
CA ILE A 63 -2.58 -16.16 -5.16
C ILE A 63 -2.22 -17.55 -4.63
N THR A 64 -0.98 -17.71 -4.16
CA THR A 64 -0.47 -18.99 -3.63
C THR A 64 -1.32 -19.48 -2.46
N ASN A 65 -1.51 -18.64 -1.43
CA ASN A 65 -2.24 -19.04 -0.21
C ASN A 65 -3.72 -19.33 -0.48
N PHE A 66 -4.37 -18.57 -1.37
CA PHE A 66 -5.77 -18.84 -1.71
C PHE A 66 -5.91 -20.07 -2.60
N SER A 67 -4.96 -20.34 -3.49
CA SER A 67 -4.95 -21.54 -4.34
C SER A 67 -4.82 -22.86 -3.56
N GLU A 68 -4.13 -22.83 -2.41
CA GLU A 68 -4.04 -23.98 -1.49
C GLU A 68 -5.36 -24.28 -0.77
N LEU A 69 -6.23 -23.26 -0.64
CA LEU A 69 -7.51 -23.37 0.07
C LEU A 69 -8.69 -23.63 -0.87
N VAL A 70 -8.62 -23.13 -2.11
CA VAL A 70 -9.69 -23.24 -3.11
C VAL A 70 -9.12 -23.13 -4.52
N SER A 71 -9.74 -23.84 -5.48
CA SER A 71 -9.37 -23.71 -6.89
C SER A 71 -9.73 -22.32 -7.43
N LEU A 72 -8.75 -21.66 -8.05
CA LEU A 72 -8.90 -20.34 -8.66
C LEU A 72 -9.10 -20.51 -10.17
N SER A 73 -10.13 -19.87 -10.74
CA SER A 73 -10.31 -19.83 -12.19
C SER A 73 -9.43 -18.76 -12.83
N ASP A 74 -9.11 -18.93 -14.12
CA ASP A 74 -8.36 -17.92 -14.89
C ASP A 74 -9.07 -16.56 -14.90
N THR A 75 -10.41 -16.57 -14.96
CA THR A 75 -11.22 -15.35 -14.87
C THR A 75 -11.06 -14.65 -13.52
N PHE A 76 -10.98 -15.42 -12.43
CA PHE A 76 -10.76 -14.86 -11.10
C PHE A 76 -9.38 -14.22 -10.99
N LEU A 77 -8.34 -14.91 -11.49
CA LEU A 77 -6.96 -14.40 -11.47
C LEU A 77 -6.83 -13.11 -12.29
N LEU A 78 -7.46 -13.07 -13.47
CA LEU A 78 -7.43 -11.89 -14.34
C LEU A 78 -8.09 -10.67 -13.69
N GLU A 79 -9.28 -10.85 -13.11
CA GLU A 79 -9.98 -9.79 -12.38
C GLU A 79 -9.26 -9.39 -11.08
N PHE A 80 -8.67 -10.36 -10.37
CA PHE A 80 -7.87 -10.11 -9.17
C PHE A 80 -6.66 -9.23 -9.50
N SER A 81 -5.88 -9.54 -10.53
CA SER A 81 -4.74 -8.75 -10.95
C SER A 81 -5.12 -7.38 -11.53
N ALA A 82 -6.37 -7.20 -11.93
CA ALA A 82 -6.92 -5.92 -12.39
C ALA A 82 -7.39 -4.98 -11.26
N LEU A 83 -7.35 -5.42 -9.99
CA LEU A 83 -7.72 -4.56 -8.87
C LEU A 83 -6.79 -3.34 -8.76
N ASP A 84 -7.38 -2.17 -8.49
CA ASP A 84 -6.71 -0.88 -8.37
C ASP A 84 -5.59 -0.85 -7.31
N CYS A 85 -5.68 -1.71 -6.28
CA CYS A 85 -4.64 -1.81 -5.26
C CYS A 85 -3.31 -2.37 -5.77
N TRP A 86 -3.26 -2.88 -7.02
CA TRP A 86 -2.05 -3.41 -7.63
C TRP A 86 -1.32 -2.43 -8.56
N ASP A 87 -1.87 -1.25 -8.85
CA ASP A 87 -1.15 -0.23 -9.62
C ASP A 87 -0.12 0.48 -8.72
N PHE A 88 1.17 0.21 -8.96
CA PHE A 88 2.31 0.87 -8.29
C PHE A 88 3.11 1.77 -9.23
N ILE A 89 2.75 1.86 -10.51
CA ILE A 89 3.37 2.77 -11.46
C ILE A 89 2.87 4.19 -11.16
N THR A 90 1.56 4.29 -11.00
CA THR A 90 0.82 5.48 -10.55
C THR A 90 0.02 5.12 -9.31
N PRO A 91 0.66 5.02 -8.13
CA PRO A 91 0.07 4.42 -6.95
C PRO A 91 -1.27 5.07 -6.58
N SER A 92 -2.34 4.30 -6.72
CA SER A 92 -3.67 4.68 -6.29
C SER A 92 -3.72 4.81 -4.76
N PRO A 93 -4.70 5.54 -4.20
CA PRO A 93 -4.90 5.55 -2.75
C PRO A 93 -5.04 4.15 -2.15
N SER A 94 -5.68 3.22 -2.87
CA SER A 94 -5.87 1.82 -2.48
C SER A 94 -4.53 1.09 -2.33
N CYS A 95 -3.63 1.28 -3.30
CA CYS A 95 -2.28 0.74 -3.28
C CYS A 95 -1.51 1.24 -2.03
N LEU A 96 -1.62 2.53 -1.70
CA LEU A 96 -0.96 3.13 -0.54
C LEU A 96 -1.54 2.70 0.81
N TRP A 97 -2.71 2.06 0.85
CA TRP A 97 -3.27 1.53 2.09
C TRP A 97 -2.48 0.32 2.60
N LEU A 98 -1.94 -0.50 1.69
CA LEU A 98 -1.15 -1.68 2.06
C LEU A 98 0.12 -1.29 2.85
N THR A 99 0.77 -0.19 2.47
CA THR A 99 1.96 0.34 3.19
C THR A 99 1.62 0.82 4.60
N ARG A 100 0.35 1.13 4.83
CA ARG A 100 -0.18 1.64 6.11
C ARG A 100 -0.82 0.55 6.96
N GLY A 101 -0.82 -0.69 6.49
CA GLY A 101 -1.42 -1.83 7.19
C GLY A 101 -2.94 -1.88 7.09
N LEU A 102 -3.47 -1.24 6.06
CA LEU A 102 -4.89 -1.18 5.78
C LEU A 102 -5.20 -2.05 4.57
N PHE A 103 -6.30 -2.78 4.62
CA PHE A 103 -6.75 -3.57 3.50
C PHE A 103 -7.64 -2.75 2.56
N PRO A 104 -7.36 -2.73 1.26
CA PRO A 104 -8.30 -2.24 0.25
C PRO A 104 -9.63 -2.97 0.34
N THR A 105 -10.72 -2.21 0.32
CA THR A 105 -12.07 -2.77 0.43
C THR A 105 -12.35 -3.73 -0.71
N ASP A 106 -11.98 -3.35 -1.93
CA ASP A 106 -12.20 -4.17 -3.13
C ASP A 106 -11.40 -5.48 -3.07
N LEU A 107 -10.15 -5.43 -2.57
CA LEU A 107 -9.34 -6.63 -2.34
C LEU A 107 -10.03 -7.61 -1.39
N VAL A 108 -10.48 -7.13 -0.22
CA VAL A 108 -11.14 -7.98 0.78
C VAL A 108 -12.45 -8.54 0.22
N GLN A 109 -13.26 -7.70 -0.43
CA GLN A 109 -14.54 -8.12 -1.00
C GLN A 109 -14.33 -9.16 -2.11
N TYR A 110 -13.34 -8.97 -2.96
CA TYR A 110 -13.03 -9.88 -4.05
C TYR A 110 -12.61 -11.25 -3.52
N LEU A 111 -11.71 -11.29 -2.53
CA LEU A 111 -11.27 -12.54 -1.88
C LEU A 111 -12.38 -13.19 -1.03
N CYS A 112 -13.34 -12.41 -0.50
CA CYS A 112 -14.50 -12.96 0.21
C CYS A 112 -15.50 -13.69 -0.70
N LYS A 113 -15.36 -13.60 -2.04
CA LYS A 113 -16.12 -14.46 -2.97
C LYS A 113 -15.69 -15.92 -2.88
N LEU A 114 -14.45 -16.17 -2.42
CA LEU A 114 -13.85 -17.49 -2.33
C LEU A 114 -14.04 -18.14 -0.95
N LEU A 115 -13.83 -17.36 0.12
CA LEU A 115 -13.79 -17.85 1.49
C LEU A 115 -14.60 -16.95 2.43
N PRO A 116 -15.06 -17.46 3.58
CA PRO A 116 -15.69 -16.62 4.59
C PRO A 116 -14.77 -15.49 5.06
N LYS A 117 -15.33 -14.30 5.26
CA LYS A 117 -14.59 -13.08 5.61
C LYS A 117 -13.56 -13.26 6.73
N LYS A 118 -13.91 -14.02 7.78
CA LYS A 118 -12.99 -14.31 8.89
C LYS A 118 -11.71 -14.99 8.38
N LYS A 119 -11.85 -16.03 7.55
CA LYS A 119 -10.72 -16.79 7.00
C LYS A 119 -9.91 -15.95 6.01
N THR A 120 -10.57 -15.17 5.17
CA THR A 120 -9.92 -14.20 4.26
C THR A 120 -9.04 -13.23 5.03
N LEU A 121 -9.56 -12.64 6.12
CA LEU A 121 -8.81 -11.69 6.94
C LEU A 121 -7.67 -12.37 7.71
N GLU A 122 -7.83 -13.61 8.18
CA GLU A 122 -6.74 -14.38 8.81
C GLU A 122 -5.55 -14.54 7.85
N VAL A 123 -5.80 -14.99 6.62
CA VAL A 123 -4.76 -15.15 5.58
C VAL A 123 -4.12 -13.80 5.25
N LEU A 124 -4.93 -12.79 4.94
CA LEU A 124 -4.44 -11.46 4.59
C LEU A 124 -3.62 -10.81 5.71
N THR A 125 -4.00 -11.00 6.97
CA THR A 125 -3.25 -10.45 8.12
C THR A 125 -1.87 -11.08 8.26
N SER A 126 -1.76 -12.39 8.05
CA SER A 126 -0.45 -13.07 8.05
C SER A 126 0.44 -12.55 6.92
N LEU A 127 -0.11 -12.39 5.72
CA LEU A 127 0.64 -11.89 4.56
C LEU A 127 1.06 -10.44 4.72
N LEU A 128 0.17 -9.60 5.26
CA LEU A 128 0.44 -8.18 5.48
C LEU A 128 1.53 -7.97 6.54
N SER A 129 1.55 -8.82 7.57
CA SER A 129 2.59 -8.77 8.60
C SER A 129 3.98 -9.04 8.00
N ASN A 130 4.10 -10.04 7.12
CA ASN A 130 5.35 -10.31 6.39
C ASN A 130 5.73 -9.15 5.44
N LEU A 131 4.76 -8.61 4.70
CA LEU A 131 5.01 -7.43 3.85
C LEU A 131 5.56 -6.26 4.67
N HIS A 132 4.98 -6.00 5.84
CA HIS A 132 5.40 -4.92 6.72
C HIS A 132 6.80 -5.13 7.30
N GLU A 133 7.09 -6.34 7.78
CA GLU A 133 8.43 -6.69 8.24
C GLU A 133 9.47 -6.43 7.15
N GLN A 134 9.19 -6.83 5.91
CA GLN A 134 10.09 -6.59 4.80
C GLN A 134 10.14 -5.12 4.37
N LEU A 135 9.04 -4.38 4.43
CA LEU A 135 9.03 -2.95 4.12
C LEU A 135 9.90 -2.17 5.11
N TYR A 136 9.73 -2.39 6.41
CA TYR A 136 10.47 -1.63 7.43
C TYR A 136 11.91 -2.12 7.66
N TRP A 137 12.27 -3.31 7.17
CA TRP A 137 13.64 -3.80 7.21
C TRP A 137 14.46 -3.40 5.97
N ASN A 138 13.83 -3.28 4.80
CA ASN A 138 14.52 -3.06 3.52
C ASN A 138 14.41 -1.62 2.97
N ILE A 139 13.60 -0.75 3.57
CA ILE A 139 13.44 0.68 3.23
C ILE A 139 13.94 1.51 4.40
#